data_AF-A0A928X0P6-F1
#
_entry.id   AF-A0A928X0P6-F1
#
_cell.length_a   1.000
_cell.length_b   1.000
_cell.length_c   1.000
_cell.angle_alpha   90.00
_cell.angle_beta   90.00
_cell.angle_gamma   90.00
#
_symmetry.space_group_name_H-M   'P 1'
#
loop_
_entity.id
_entity.type
_entity.pdbx_description
1 polymer ?
#
loop_
_entity_poly.entity_id
_entity_poly.type
_entity_poly.pdbx_seq_one_letter_code
_entity_poly.pdbx_strand_id
1 'polypeptide(L)'
;ADTFQFRTTFGNPPAAHPLTHLLDLYLKNPANTHVVPWGQKLLAIYEAGAPYRIDPQTLETLGPETLTGELDLEPLPRSKLATLIRRSRGQQAMTAHPHVDPVRNRLVTWTWGIQIHLHKSNSLILEITEYDSNWQSVSLTTHEMPGGVINPHDFALTQNYYVFFQNAFSLKILDYLLGRKSPADCLNLEPIPTKVHLVPRPDGSRAGDVPLILDTEQWFSIHQACAWENADESIEIYSSGWPATTGGFLTSWSGYAPDFDAIAPTHLYQTQVYPASQTVTHRIAPTLENCCIAHPHTSTQTETQPSRYLYMAYCNNIGQSSPPTGYLKYNTQTQQTEIWNSHPLNFAEEPVFVPNPRSDREDSGWLLCLMYDHLRDRSALNIFDTTRLATGPICRLWLTHPLAHGLHGSWVKKCYSPD
;
A
#
# COMPACT_ATOMS: atom_id res chain seq x y z
N ALA A 1 -15.62 -27.34 2.79
CA ALA A 1 -16.44 -26.78 3.87
C ALA A 1 -17.07 -25.53 3.31
N ASP A 2 -18.40 -25.48 3.25
CA ASP A 2 -19.13 -24.49 2.44
C ASP A 2 -19.55 -23.26 3.28
N THR A 3 -18.86 -23.00 4.39
CA THR A 3 -19.17 -21.93 5.34
C THR A 3 -17.93 -21.14 5.73
N PHE A 4 -18.10 -19.86 6.08
CA PHE A 4 -17.02 -19.03 6.60
C PHE A 4 -16.55 -19.55 7.96
N GLN A 5 -15.27 -19.90 8.05
CA GLN A 5 -14.70 -20.54 9.25
C GLN A 5 -13.86 -19.60 10.12
N PHE A 6 -13.33 -18.52 9.55
CA PHE A 6 -12.31 -17.70 10.21
C PHE A 6 -12.70 -16.23 10.22
N ARG A 7 -12.28 -15.54 11.29
CA ARG A 7 -12.22 -14.09 11.34
C ARG A 7 -11.12 -13.59 10.39
N THR A 8 -11.35 -12.41 9.83
CA THR A 8 -10.37 -11.65 9.05
C THR A 8 -10.16 -10.29 9.70
N THR A 9 -9.18 -9.52 9.24
CA THR A 9 -8.95 -8.15 9.73
C THR A 9 -10.16 -7.25 9.54
N PHE A 10 -10.95 -7.48 8.49
CA PHE A 10 -12.06 -6.61 8.07
C PHE A 10 -13.45 -7.23 8.30
N GLY A 11 -13.55 -8.38 8.96
CA GLY A 11 -14.86 -8.99 9.18
C GLY A 11 -14.83 -10.26 10.02
N ASN A 12 -15.92 -10.47 10.75
CA ASN A 12 -16.17 -11.69 11.53
C ASN A 12 -17.19 -12.57 10.79
N PRO A 13 -17.00 -13.91 10.75
CA PRO A 13 -18.01 -14.80 10.21
C PRO A 13 -19.24 -14.82 11.13
N PRO A 14 -20.43 -15.13 10.59
CA PRO A 14 -21.63 -15.33 11.40
C PRO A 14 -21.37 -16.34 12.52
N ALA A 15 -21.72 -15.97 13.76
CA ALA A 15 -21.55 -16.83 14.92
C ALA A 15 -22.88 -17.49 15.30
N ALA A 16 -22.89 -18.82 15.45
CA ALA A 16 -24.04 -19.54 15.98
C ALA A 16 -24.26 -19.30 17.49
N HIS A 17 -23.20 -18.91 18.22
CA HIS A 17 -23.26 -18.61 19.65
C HIS A 17 -22.52 -17.29 19.98
N PRO A 18 -23.01 -16.44 20.89
CA PRO A 18 -22.38 -15.13 21.20
C PRO A 18 -20.94 -15.20 21.70
N LEU A 19 -20.52 -16.35 22.23
CA LEU A 19 -19.16 -16.58 22.75
C LEU A 19 -18.21 -17.26 21.74
N THR A 20 -18.67 -17.58 20.52
CA THR A 20 -17.85 -18.28 19.52
C THR A 20 -16.51 -17.58 19.27
N HIS A 21 -16.52 -16.24 19.23
CA HIS A 21 -15.35 -15.42 18.92
C HIS A 21 -14.61 -14.92 20.16
N LEU A 22 -15.04 -15.30 21.37
CA LEU A 22 -14.43 -14.83 22.60
C LEU A 22 -12.97 -15.30 22.70
N LEU A 23 -12.03 -14.36 22.68
CA LEU A 23 -10.59 -14.62 22.66
C LEU A 23 -10.14 -15.45 21.45
N ASP A 24 -10.90 -15.48 20.35
CA ASP A 24 -10.43 -16.02 19.08
C ASP A 24 -9.51 -15.00 18.41
N LEU A 25 -8.22 -15.15 18.63
CA LEU A 25 -7.20 -14.21 18.16
C LEU A 25 -6.60 -14.62 16.81
N TYR A 26 -7.09 -15.70 16.21
CA TYR A 26 -6.67 -16.15 14.89
C TYR A 26 -7.28 -15.26 13.82
N LEU A 27 -6.44 -14.77 12.91
CA LEU A 27 -6.88 -14.06 11.72
C LEU A 27 -6.41 -14.86 10.50
N LYS A 28 -7.32 -15.14 9.56
CA LYS A 28 -6.95 -15.79 8.31
C LYS A 28 -6.08 -14.83 7.49
N ASN A 29 -4.96 -15.35 6.97
CA ASN A 29 -4.17 -14.69 5.93
C ASN A 29 -4.79 -14.99 4.56
N PRO A 30 -5.34 -13.98 3.85
CA PRO A 30 -5.92 -14.16 2.52
C PRO A 30 -4.90 -14.03 1.37
N ALA A 31 -3.67 -13.54 1.62
CA ALA A 31 -2.64 -13.28 0.59
C ALA A 31 -3.17 -12.55 -0.65
N ASN A 32 -3.97 -11.49 -0.43
CA ASN A 32 -4.81 -10.88 -1.48
C ASN A 32 -4.45 -9.44 -1.85
N THR A 33 -3.42 -8.84 -1.25
CA THR A 33 -3.17 -7.40 -1.43
C THR A 33 -2.30 -7.12 -2.65
N HIS A 34 -1.22 -7.87 -2.85
CA HIS A 34 -0.29 -7.64 -3.96
C HIS A 34 0.39 -8.96 -4.38
N VAL A 35 0.88 -9.00 -5.62
CA VAL A 35 1.73 -10.06 -6.16
C VAL A 35 3.05 -9.47 -6.65
N VAL A 36 4.15 -9.88 -6.03
CA VAL A 36 5.48 -9.25 -6.22
C VAL A 36 6.50 -10.26 -6.75
N PRO A 37 7.09 -10.00 -7.93
CA PRO A 37 8.19 -10.79 -8.47
C PRO A 37 9.54 -10.24 -8.00
N TRP A 38 10.35 -11.07 -7.36
CA TRP A 38 11.73 -10.73 -7.02
C TRP A 38 12.61 -11.98 -6.88
N GLY A 39 13.86 -11.90 -7.36
CA GLY A 39 14.85 -12.96 -7.18
C GLY A 39 14.36 -14.37 -7.53
N GLN A 40 13.75 -14.53 -8.72
CA GLN A 40 13.15 -15.79 -9.23
C GLN A 40 11.96 -16.33 -8.42
N LYS A 41 11.43 -15.57 -7.46
CA LYS A 41 10.20 -15.91 -6.73
C LYS A 41 9.08 -14.99 -7.17
N LEU A 42 7.85 -15.52 -7.13
CA LEU A 42 6.63 -14.75 -7.21
C LEU A 42 5.90 -14.89 -5.87
N LEU A 43 5.66 -13.78 -5.18
CA LEU A 43 5.08 -13.76 -3.84
C LEU A 43 3.69 -13.14 -3.88
N ALA A 44 2.68 -13.84 -3.37
CA ALA A 44 1.39 -13.27 -3.00
C ALA A 44 1.48 -12.79 -1.54
N ILE A 45 1.20 -11.51 -1.31
CA ILE A 45 1.48 -10.84 -0.03
C ILE A 45 0.25 -10.13 0.55
N TYR A 46 0.26 -10.00 1.88
CA TYR A 46 -0.81 -9.42 2.68
C TYR A 46 -0.22 -8.79 3.95
N GLU A 47 -0.68 -7.60 4.29
CA GLU A 47 -0.08 -6.68 5.27
C GLU A 47 0.13 -7.23 6.69
N ALA A 48 -0.63 -8.26 7.06
CA ALA A 48 -0.65 -8.81 8.41
C ALA A 48 -0.34 -10.32 8.45
N GLY A 49 0.43 -10.82 7.48
CA GLY A 49 0.81 -12.23 7.45
C GLY A 49 2.09 -12.53 6.68
N ALA A 50 2.46 -13.81 6.67
CA ALA A 50 3.56 -14.29 5.86
C ALA A 50 3.21 -14.26 4.36
N PRO A 51 4.19 -13.97 3.49
CA PRO A 51 4.04 -14.10 2.05
C PRO A 51 3.86 -15.57 1.64
N TYR A 52 3.23 -15.80 0.50
CA TYR A 52 3.10 -17.12 -0.13
C TYR A 52 3.82 -17.14 -1.46
N ARG A 53 4.66 -18.16 -1.69
CA ARG A 53 5.21 -18.44 -3.02
C ARG A 53 4.12 -19.02 -3.90
N ILE A 54 4.05 -18.51 -5.12
CA ILE A 54 3.23 -19.05 -6.19
C ILE A 54 4.12 -19.37 -7.39
N ASP A 55 3.78 -20.42 -8.12
CA ASP A 55 4.44 -20.73 -9.38
C ASP A 55 4.05 -19.68 -10.43
N PRO A 56 5.00 -18.99 -11.08
CA PRO A 56 4.66 -17.91 -12.00
C PRO A 56 4.06 -18.39 -13.34
N GLN A 57 4.17 -19.68 -13.68
CA GLN A 57 3.62 -20.26 -14.91
C GLN A 57 2.24 -20.88 -14.67
N THR A 58 2.06 -21.62 -13.59
CA THR A 58 0.81 -22.34 -13.30
C THR A 58 -0.09 -21.61 -12.31
N LEU A 59 0.45 -20.66 -11.54
CA LEU A 59 -0.19 -19.98 -10.40
C LEU A 59 -0.52 -20.93 -9.24
N GLU A 60 0.05 -22.13 -9.21
CA GLU A 60 -0.08 -23.05 -8.08
C GLU A 60 0.57 -22.47 -6.82
N THR A 61 -0.13 -22.59 -5.68
CA THR A 61 0.41 -22.18 -4.39
C THR A 61 1.47 -23.17 -3.92
N LEU A 62 2.72 -22.72 -3.87
CA LEU A 62 3.86 -23.51 -3.43
C LEU A 62 3.97 -23.57 -1.90
N GLY A 63 3.48 -22.54 -1.20
CA GLY A 63 3.42 -22.49 0.26
C GLY A 63 3.93 -21.18 0.85
N PRO A 64 3.92 -21.04 2.18
CA PRO A 64 4.39 -19.85 2.87
C PRO A 64 5.91 -19.66 2.71
N GLU A 65 6.37 -18.40 2.78
CA GLU A 65 7.77 -17.98 2.65
C GLU A 65 8.27 -17.32 3.94
N THR A 66 9.51 -17.64 4.35
CA THR A 66 10.12 -17.16 5.59
C THR A 66 11.00 -15.93 5.42
N LEU A 67 11.18 -15.47 4.18
CA LEU A 67 12.09 -14.38 3.80
C LEU A 67 13.58 -14.65 4.10
N THR A 68 13.97 -15.92 4.27
CA THR A 68 15.28 -16.44 4.76
C THR A 68 15.37 -16.79 6.24
N GLY A 69 14.24 -16.78 6.95
CA GLY A 69 14.11 -17.19 8.35
C GLY A 69 13.65 -16.07 9.28
N GLU A 70 13.48 -14.87 8.75
CA GLU A 70 13.02 -13.66 9.43
C GLU A 70 11.55 -13.73 9.85
N LEU A 71 10.73 -14.55 9.19
CA LEU A 71 9.34 -14.78 9.54
C LEU A 71 9.14 -16.12 10.25
N ASP A 72 8.60 -16.05 11.46
CA ASP A 72 8.09 -17.22 12.18
C ASP A 72 6.79 -17.73 11.51
N LEU A 73 6.91 -18.80 10.73
CA LEU A 73 5.79 -19.48 10.06
C LEU A 73 5.00 -20.42 10.94
N GLU A 74 5.36 -20.61 12.22
CA GLU A 74 4.54 -21.44 13.10
C GLU A 74 3.09 -20.95 13.00
N PRO A 75 2.09 -21.84 12.85
CA PRO A 75 0.69 -21.42 12.88
C PRO A 75 0.44 -20.65 14.18
N LEU A 76 -0.51 -19.70 14.15
CA LEU A 76 -0.90 -19.03 15.39
C LEU A 76 -1.21 -20.09 16.45
N PRO A 77 -0.68 -19.93 17.67
CA PRO A 77 -0.62 -21.05 18.59
C PRO A 77 -2.01 -21.62 18.88
N ARG A 78 -2.14 -22.95 18.88
CA ARG A 78 -3.42 -23.63 19.09
C ARG A 78 -4.02 -23.42 20.49
N SER A 79 -3.26 -22.81 21.40
CA SER A 79 -3.70 -22.52 22.77
C SER A 79 -3.70 -21.03 23.07
N LYS A 80 -4.68 -20.59 23.86
CA LYS A 80 -4.86 -19.19 24.26
C LYS A 80 -3.61 -18.59 24.95
N LEU A 81 -2.87 -19.41 25.70
CA LEU A 81 -1.65 -18.99 26.40
C LEU A 81 -0.50 -18.74 25.44
N ALA A 82 -0.28 -19.64 24.47
CA ALA A 82 0.80 -19.48 23.52
C ALA A 82 0.54 -18.31 22.56
N THR A 83 -0.73 -18.01 22.23
CA THR A 83 -1.09 -16.81 21.45
C THR A 83 -0.80 -15.52 22.20
N LEU A 84 -1.03 -15.48 23.51
CA LEU A 84 -0.67 -14.34 24.36
C LEU A 84 0.86 -14.15 24.41
N ILE A 85 1.61 -15.24 24.58
CA ILE A 85 3.08 -15.22 24.60
C ILE A 85 3.65 -14.75 23.26
N ARG A 86 3.15 -15.28 22.14
CA ARG A 86 3.61 -14.87 20.80
C ARG A 86 3.28 -13.41 20.51
N ARG A 87 2.08 -12.94 20.87
CA ARG A 87 1.74 -11.50 20.74
C ARG A 87 2.60 -10.61 21.62
N SER A 88 3.03 -11.07 22.80
CA SER A 88 4.00 -10.35 23.64
C SER A 88 5.40 -10.25 23.02
N ARG A 89 5.69 -11.08 22.00
CA ARG A 89 6.93 -11.04 21.19
C ARG A 89 6.76 -10.30 19.86
N GLY A 90 5.56 -9.79 19.55
CA GLY A 90 5.20 -9.23 18.24
C GLY A 90 4.81 -10.30 17.22
N GLN A 91 3.74 -10.06 16.46
CA GLN A 91 3.50 -10.81 15.23
C GLN A 91 4.34 -10.16 14.14
N GLN A 92 5.40 -10.82 13.65
CA GLN A 92 6.12 -10.36 12.46
C GLN A 92 5.24 -10.64 11.22
N ALA A 93 4.82 -9.57 10.55
CA ALA A 93 4.12 -9.63 9.27
C ALA A 93 4.89 -8.82 8.24
N MET A 94 4.98 -9.32 7.00
CA MET A 94 5.55 -8.56 5.88
C MET A 94 4.49 -7.62 5.31
N THR A 95 4.89 -6.43 4.91
CA THR A 95 3.95 -5.49 4.27
C THR A 95 3.63 -5.87 2.84
N ALA A 96 2.51 -5.36 2.34
CA ALA A 96 2.07 -5.62 0.98
C ALA A 96 2.68 -4.67 -0.07
N HIS A 97 3.54 -3.75 0.36
CA HIS A 97 4.10 -2.68 -0.48
C HIS A 97 5.62 -2.65 -0.44
N PRO A 98 6.30 -3.69 -0.95
CA PRO A 98 7.74 -3.62 -1.12
C PRO A 98 8.08 -2.72 -2.31
N HIS A 99 9.22 -2.03 -2.21
CA HIS A 99 9.75 -1.19 -3.28
C HIS A 99 11.00 -1.83 -3.89
N VAL A 100 11.26 -1.57 -5.16
CA VAL A 100 12.51 -1.97 -5.81
C VAL A 100 13.34 -0.73 -6.06
N ASP A 101 14.52 -0.64 -5.43
CA ASP A 101 15.50 0.41 -5.71
C ASP A 101 16.24 0.07 -7.01
N PRO A 102 16.00 0.77 -8.14
CA PRO A 102 16.62 0.44 -9.42
C PRO A 102 18.11 0.81 -9.46
N VAL A 103 18.56 1.72 -8.59
CA VAL A 103 19.96 2.17 -8.52
C VAL A 103 20.81 1.13 -7.80
N ARG A 104 20.31 0.62 -6.67
CA ARG A 104 20.99 -0.42 -5.88
C ARG A 104 20.66 -1.85 -6.32
N ASN A 105 19.62 -2.03 -7.15
CA ASN A 105 19.06 -3.32 -7.54
C ASN A 105 18.71 -4.20 -6.33
N ARG A 106 17.89 -3.63 -5.42
CA ARG A 106 17.47 -4.28 -4.18
C ARG A 106 15.97 -4.17 -4.00
N LEU A 107 15.35 -5.23 -3.47
CA LEU A 107 13.99 -5.20 -2.94
C LEU A 107 14.05 -4.67 -1.51
N VAL A 108 13.32 -3.60 -1.23
CA VAL A 108 13.14 -3.04 0.10
C VAL A 108 11.77 -3.44 0.60
N THR A 109 11.72 -4.10 1.74
CA THR A 109 10.48 -4.45 2.44
C THR A 109 10.70 -4.29 3.93
N TRP A 110 9.66 -4.49 4.71
CA TRP A 110 9.76 -4.43 6.15
C TRP A 110 8.75 -5.35 6.80
N THR A 111 9.10 -5.78 7.99
CA THR A 111 8.18 -6.44 8.90
C THR A 111 7.84 -5.50 10.05
N TRP A 112 6.74 -5.77 10.73
CA TRP A 112 6.36 -4.99 11.89
C TRP A 112 5.85 -5.86 13.02
N GLY A 113 5.88 -5.31 14.24
CA GLY A 113 5.32 -5.90 15.43
C GLY A 113 4.98 -4.84 16.46
N ILE A 114 4.13 -5.17 17.44
CA ILE A 114 3.78 -4.26 18.53
C ILE A 114 4.53 -4.68 19.79
N GLN A 115 5.30 -3.75 20.36
CA GLN A 115 5.89 -3.90 21.67
C GLN A 115 4.96 -3.31 22.73
N ILE A 116 4.46 -4.18 23.60
CA ILE A 116 3.52 -3.81 24.67
C ILE A 116 4.32 -3.38 25.90
N HIS A 117 4.01 -2.20 26.43
CA HIS A 117 4.62 -1.67 27.63
C HIS A 117 3.57 -1.47 28.73
N LEU A 118 3.90 -1.85 29.97
CA LEU A 118 3.00 -1.70 31.12
C LEU A 118 3.03 -0.29 31.74
N HIS A 119 4.12 0.45 31.53
CA HIS A 119 4.40 1.73 32.21
C HIS A 119 4.68 2.91 31.27
N LYS A 120 4.65 2.67 29.95
CA LYS A 120 4.74 3.70 28.91
C LYS A 120 3.83 3.34 27.74
N SER A 121 3.67 4.25 26.78
CA SER A 121 2.92 3.98 25.55
C SER A 121 3.51 2.77 24.82
N ASN A 122 2.63 1.96 24.22
CA ASN A 122 3.06 0.90 23.30
C ASN A 122 3.79 1.51 22.11
N SER A 123 4.68 0.72 21.51
CA SER A 123 5.42 1.13 20.33
C SER A 123 5.24 0.11 19.23
N LEU A 124 5.16 0.59 18.00
CA LEU A 124 5.30 -0.25 16.82
C LEU A 124 6.78 -0.34 16.48
N ILE A 125 7.27 -1.56 16.24
CA ILE A 125 8.64 -1.83 15.81
C ILE A 125 8.58 -2.20 14.33
N LEU A 126 9.37 -1.52 13.51
CA LEU A 126 9.57 -1.84 12.10
C LEU A 126 10.96 -2.45 11.92
N GLU A 127 11.06 -3.60 11.27
CA GLU A 127 12.33 -4.18 10.82
C GLU A 127 12.40 -4.05 9.30
N ILE A 128 13.21 -3.10 8.83
CA ILE A 128 13.31 -2.74 7.41
C ILE A 128 14.50 -3.48 6.81
N THR A 129 14.23 -4.30 5.80
CA THR A 129 15.22 -5.19 5.19
C THR A 129 15.33 -4.92 3.69
N GLU A 130 16.56 -4.84 3.19
CA GLU A 130 16.86 -4.83 1.77
C GLU A 130 17.45 -6.18 1.35
N TYR A 131 16.90 -6.76 0.29
CA TYR A 131 17.34 -8.03 -0.29
C TYR A 131 17.96 -7.82 -1.67
N ASP A 132 19.08 -8.48 -1.93
CA ASP A 132 19.61 -8.61 -3.29
C ASP A 132 18.73 -9.54 -4.15
N SER A 133 19.07 -9.69 -5.43
CA SER A 133 18.33 -10.56 -6.36
C SER A 133 18.44 -12.06 -6.05
N ASN A 134 19.27 -12.46 -5.09
CA ASN A 134 19.39 -13.83 -4.59
C ASN A 134 18.65 -14.04 -3.26
N TRP A 135 17.88 -13.04 -2.81
CA TRP A 135 17.24 -13.01 -1.51
C TRP A 135 18.21 -13.02 -0.32
N GLN A 136 19.46 -12.56 -0.50
CA GLN A 136 20.34 -12.29 0.64
C GLN A 136 19.98 -10.93 1.25
N SER A 137 19.76 -10.90 2.56
CA SER A 137 19.63 -9.66 3.32
C SER A 137 20.97 -8.91 3.28
N VAL A 138 21.00 -7.76 2.62
CA VAL A 138 22.20 -6.92 2.44
C VAL A 138 22.16 -5.64 3.28
N SER A 139 21.00 -5.31 3.83
CA SER A 139 20.81 -4.20 4.76
C SER A 139 19.63 -4.51 5.67
N LEU A 140 19.78 -4.23 6.97
CA LEU A 140 18.74 -4.40 7.97
C LEU A 140 18.83 -3.23 8.96
N THR A 141 17.70 -2.60 9.24
CA THR A 141 17.59 -1.62 10.33
C THR A 141 16.27 -1.75 11.06
N THR A 142 16.21 -1.22 12.27
CA THR A 142 15.01 -1.23 13.10
C THR A 142 14.61 0.21 13.40
N HIS A 143 13.31 0.49 13.32
CA HIS A 143 12.73 1.78 13.70
C HIS A 143 11.59 1.60 14.68
N GLU A 144 11.63 2.35 15.79
CA GLU A 144 10.54 2.40 16.78
C GLU A 144 9.62 3.57 16.45
N MET A 145 8.32 3.32 16.38
CA MET A 145 7.26 4.33 16.26
C MET A 145 6.44 4.38 17.57
N PRO A 146 6.81 5.24 18.53
CA PRO A 146 6.09 5.38 19.79
C PRO A 146 4.63 5.79 19.58
N GLY A 147 3.72 5.16 20.31
CA GLY A 147 2.29 5.42 20.20
C GLY A 147 1.62 4.87 18.94
N GLY A 148 2.38 4.19 18.06
CA GLY A 148 1.82 3.47 16.93
C GLY A 148 0.97 2.28 17.40
N VAL A 149 -0.29 2.22 16.93
CA VAL A 149 -1.22 1.11 17.24
C VAL A 149 -1.43 0.17 16.05
N ILE A 150 -1.13 0.64 14.84
CA ILE A 150 -1.16 -0.10 13.58
C ILE A 150 0.00 0.37 12.72
N ASN A 151 0.49 -0.51 11.86
CA ASN A 151 1.52 -0.17 10.89
C ASN A 151 1.05 0.85 9.85
N PRO A 152 1.96 1.70 9.33
CA PRO A 152 1.73 2.37 8.05
C PRO A 152 1.32 1.34 6.99
N HIS A 153 0.36 1.67 6.13
CA HIS A 153 -0.03 0.77 5.04
C HIS A 153 1.12 0.59 4.05
N ASP A 154 1.77 1.70 3.71
CA ASP A 154 2.81 1.82 2.69
C ASP A 154 3.95 2.73 3.20
N PHE A 155 5.04 2.82 2.45
CA PHE A 155 6.18 3.68 2.70
C PHE A 155 6.77 4.20 1.38
N ALA A 156 7.53 5.28 1.42
CA ALA A 156 8.28 5.77 0.27
C ALA A 156 9.79 5.57 0.50
N LEU A 157 10.54 5.54 -0.59
CA LEU A 157 11.98 5.29 -0.57
C LEU A 157 12.71 6.43 -1.29
N THR A 158 13.75 6.97 -0.65
CA THR A 158 14.75 7.82 -1.32
C THR A 158 16.10 7.11 -1.34
N GLN A 159 17.11 7.73 -1.94
CA GLN A 159 18.47 7.17 -1.90
C GLN A 159 19.03 7.08 -0.48
N ASN A 160 18.62 7.95 0.46
CA ASN A 160 19.17 7.97 1.83
C ASN A 160 18.15 7.74 2.94
N TYR A 161 16.85 7.68 2.65
CA TYR A 161 15.80 7.54 3.66
C TYR A 161 14.74 6.51 3.29
N TYR A 162 14.23 5.82 4.30
CA TYR A 162 12.89 5.26 4.29
C TYR A 162 11.92 6.30 4.87
N VAL A 163 10.79 6.50 4.21
CA VAL A 163 9.81 7.53 4.56
C VAL A 163 8.49 6.88 4.94
N PHE A 164 8.02 7.11 6.16
CA PHE A 164 6.75 6.56 6.64
C PHE A 164 5.81 7.66 7.12
N PHE A 165 4.52 7.47 6.91
CA PHE A 165 3.47 8.25 7.55
C PHE A 165 2.78 7.42 8.63
N GLN A 166 2.92 7.84 9.88
CA GLN A 166 2.24 7.25 11.01
C GLN A 166 0.88 7.94 11.18
N ASN A 167 -0.17 7.26 10.69
CA ASN A 167 -1.55 7.67 10.89
C ASN A 167 -1.90 7.65 12.39
N ALA A 168 -2.71 8.63 12.81
CA ALA A 168 -3.16 8.75 14.18
C ALA A 168 -4.38 7.86 14.45
N PHE A 169 -4.18 6.77 15.18
CA PHE A 169 -5.24 5.82 15.52
C PHE A 169 -5.33 5.54 17.02
N SER A 170 -6.54 5.25 17.48
CA SER A 170 -6.80 4.52 18.73
C SER A 170 -7.40 3.15 18.46
N LEU A 171 -7.15 2.21 19.39
CA LEU A 171 -7.61 0.83 19.29
C LEU A 171 -8.52 0.47 20.47
N LYS A 172 -9.79 0.16 20.20
CA LYS A 172 -10.77 -0.35 21.18
C LYS A 172 -10.60 -1.86 21.41
N ILE A 173 -9.46 -2.25 21.97
CA ILE A 173 -9.02 -3.66 22.07
C ILE A 173 -10.04 -4.59 22.76
N LEU A 174 -10.83 -4.08 23.72
CA LEU A 174 -11.81 -4.90 24.44
C LEU A 174 -12.90 -5.47 23.52
N ASP A 175 -13.37 -4.73 22.52
CA ASP A 175 -14.38 -5.24 21.58
C ASP A 175 -13.82 -6.35 20.68
N TYR A 176 -12.54 -6.25 20.32
CA TYR A 176 -11.84 -7.29 19.59
C TYR A 176 -11.67 -8.57 20.44
N LEU A 177 -11.22 -8.44 21.69
CA LEU A 177 -11.02 -9.54 22.62
C LEU A 177 -12.33 -10.26 22.98
N LEU A 178 -13.42 -9.51 23.11
CA LEU A 178 -14.77 -10.05 23.32
C LEU A 178 -15.38 -10.66 22.05
N GLY A 179 -14.70 -10.59 20.90
CA GLY A 179 -15.18 -11.15 19.64
C GLY A 179 -16.34 -10.37 19.01
N ARG A 180 -16.62 -9.15 19.49
CA ARG A 180 -17.75 -8.33 19.03
C ARG A 180 -17.49 -7.65 17.70
N LYS A 181 -16.22 -7.30 17.45
CA LYS A 181 -15.76 -6.52 16.29
C LYS A 181 -14.53 -7.14 15.64
N SER A 182 -14.32 -6.89 14.35
CA SER A 182 -13.06 -7.23 13.70
C SER A 182 -11.94 -6.29 14.18
N PRO A 183 -10.65 -6.59 13.95
CA PRO A 183 -9.56 -5.66 14.24
C PRO A 183 -9.77 -4.27 13.62
N ALA A 184 -10.15 -4.19 12.34
CA ALA A 184 -10.37 -2.91 11.65
C ALA A 184 -11.51 -2.09 12.28
N ASP A 185 -12.62 -2.74 12.65
CA ASP A 185 -13.76 -2.08 13.31
C ASP A 185 -13.44 -1.52 14.71
N CYS A 186 -12.30 -1.91 15.28
CA CYS A 186 -11.82 -1.41 16.58
C CYS A 186 -10.95 -0.17 16.45
N LEU A 187 -10.52 0.19 15.23
CA LEU A 187 -9.69 1.36 14.96
C LEU A 187 -10.56 2.61 14.81
N ASN A 188 -10.10 3.71 15.40
CA ASN A 188 -10.69 5.04 15.18
C ASN A 188 -9.58 6.02 14.82
N LEU A 189 -9.84 6.86 13.82
CA LEU A 189 -8.94 7.96 13.48
C LEU A 189 -9.02 9.02 14.56
N GLU A 190 -7.86 9.47 15.04
CA GLU A 190 -7.74 10.46 16.10
C GLU A 190 -7.50 11.86 15.51
N PRO A 191 -8.09 12.93 16.10
CA PRO A 191 -7.98 14.32 15.67
C PRO A 191 -6.63 14.97 16.01
N ILE A 192 -5.52 14.29 15.71
CA ILE A 192 -4.15 14.77 15.98
C ILE A 192 -3.28 14.64 14.72
N PRO A 193 -2.22 15.45 14.58
CA PRO A 193 -1.31 15.38 13.44
C PRO A 193 -0.83 13.98 13.07
N THR A 194 -0.78 13.72 11.77
CA THR A 194 -0.06 12.58 11.21
C THR A 194 1.43 12.87 11.28
N LYS A 195 2.25 11.86 11.60
CA LYS A 195 3.71 12.03 11.70
C LYS A 195 4.39 11.51 10.46
N VAL A 196 5.27 12.30 9.86
CA VAL A 196 6.24 11.83 8.86
C VAL A 196 7.53 11.41 9.56
N HIS A 197 8.01 10.21 9.27
CA HIS A 197 9.27 9.67 9.78
C HIS A 197 10.25 9.53 8.62
N LEU A 198 11.41 10.17 8.75
CA LEU A 198 12.56 9.98 7.87
C LEU A 198 13.59 9.11 8.60
N VAL A 199 13.68 7.85 8.19
CA VAL A 199 14.59 6.86 8.78
C VAL A 199 15.81 6.69 7.86
N PRO A 200 17.02 7.04 8.30
CA PRO A 200 18.19 6.93 7.44
C PRO A 200 18.48 5.49 7.03
N ARG A 201 18.84 5.30 5.75
CA ARG A 201 19.27 4.02 5.20
C ARG A 201 20.68 3.67 5.69
N PRO A 202 20.95 2.43 6.15
CA PRO A 202 22.24 2.06 6.76
C PRO A 202 23.49 2.27 5.91
N ASP A 203 23.35 2.26 4.58
CA ASP A 203 24.45 2.44 3.62
C ASP A 203 24.29 3.71 2.76
N GLY A 204 23.39 4.62 3.16
CA GLY A 204 23.23 5.94 2.55
C GLY A 204 24.21 6.97 3.10
N SER A 205 24.23 8.17 2.52
CA SER A 205 25.07 9.29 2.98
C SER A 205 24.67 9.83 4.36
N ARG A 206 23.45 9.50 4.81
CA ARG A 206 22.86 9.88 6.10
C ARG A 206 22.89 8.74 7.13
N ALA A 207 23.60 7.66 6.82
CA ALA A 207 23.71 6.51 7.71
C ALA A 207 24.23 6.92 9.11
N GLY A 208 23.54 6.45 10.14
CA GLY A 208 23.89 6.75 11.54
C GLY A 208 23.23 8.01 12.10
N ASP A 209 22.58 8.83 11.27
CA ASP A 209 21.76 9.94 11.76
C ASP A 209 20.56 9.43 12.58
N VAL A 210 20.09 10.27 13.50
CA VAL A 210 18.85 9.98 14.24
C VAL A 210 17.65 10.20 13.30
N PRO A 211 16.65 9.29 13.28
CA PRO A 211 15.44 9.50 12.50
C PRO A 211 14.76 10.84 12.80
N LEU A 212 14.43 11.60 11.76
CA LEU A 212 13.70 12.86 11.88
C LEU A 212 12.20 12.58 11.86
N ILE A 213 11.48 13.09 12.86
CA ILE A 213 10.03 12.90 12.99
C ILE A 213 9.39 14.26 13.08
N LEU A 214 8.48 14.57 12.15
CA LEU A 214 7.78 15.84 12.09
C LEU A 214 6.26 15.63 12.04
N ASP A 215 5.53 16.56 12.63
CA ASP A 215 4.08 16.60 12.54
C ASP A 215 3.66 17.29 11.24
N THR A 216 2.78 16.64 10.45
CA THR A 216 2.07 17.28 9.34
C THR A 216 0.73 17.85 9.82
N GLU A 217 -0.14 18.26 8.90
CA GLU A 217 -1.56 18.36 9.23
C GLU A 217 -2.14 16.98 9.56
N GLN A 218 -3.36 16.93 10.10
CA GLN A 218 -4.06 15.67 10.29
C GLN A 218 -4.63 15.18 8.95
N TRP A 219 -4.27 13.96 8.55
CA TRP A 219 -4.81 13.29 7.36
C TRP A 219 -4.64 11.78 7.48
N PHE A 220 -5.30 11.01 6.62
CA PHE A 220 -5.03 9.59 6.50
C PHE A 220 -4.18 9.31 5.27
N SER A 221 -2.95 8.83 5.49
CA SER A 221 -2.05 8.36 4.44
C SER A 221 -2.33 6.91 4.10
N ILE A 222 -2.48 6.58 2.81
CA ILE A 222 -2.66 5.21 2.34
C ILE A 222 -1.49 4.75 1.48
N HIS A 223 -1.34 5.23 0.25
CA HIS A 223 -0.29 4.81 -0.69
C HIS A 223 0.75 5.91 -0.92
N GLN A 224 1.98 5.51 -1.22
CA GLN A 224 3.07 6.41 -1.57
C GLN A 224 3.43 6.23 -3.04
N ALA A 225 3.34 7.30 -3.82
CA ALA A 225 3.58 7.26 -5.25
C ALA A 225 5.08 7.24 -5.58
N CYS A 226 5.86 8.08 -4.88
CA CYS A 226 7.31 8.20 -4.99
C CYS A 226 7.85 9.16 -3.93
N ALA A 227 9.17 9.12 -3.71
CA ALA A 227 9.92 10.18 -3.03
C ALA A 227 11.33 10.32 -3.59
N TRP A 228 11.91 11.50 -3.43
CA TRP A 228 13.31 11.76 -3.78
C TRP A 228 13.91 12.92 -2.97
N GLU A 229 15.23 13.03 -3.05
CA GLU A 229 16.00 14.11 -2.44
C GLU A 229 16.36 15.16 -3.50
N ASN A 230 16.10 16.42 -3.20
CA ASN A 230 16.46 17.56 -4.04
C ASN A 230 17.90 18.00 -3.77
N ALA A 231 18.45 18.83 -4.67
CA ALA A 231 19.83 19.33 -4.56
C ALA A 231 20.07 20.22 -3.32
N ASP A 232 19.01 20.78 -2.72
CA ASP A 232 19.05 21.56 -1.48
C ASP A 232 18.83 20.71 -0.21
N GLU A 233 18.90 19.38 -0.35
CA GLU A 233 18.63 18.38 0.70
C GLU A 233 17.19 18.34 1.21
N SER A 234 16.26 19.08 0.61
CA SER A 234 14.83 18.86 0.85
C SER A 234 14.39 17.52 0.28
N ILE A 235 13.37 16.91 0.89
CA ILE A 235 12.83 15.62 0.47
C ILE A 235 11.42 15.85 -0.05
N GLU A 236 11.19 15.47 -1.31
CA GLU A 236 9.88 15.54 -1.96
C GLU A 236 9.20 14.18 -1.89
N ILE A 237 7.92 14.15 -1.53
CA ILE A 237 7.13 12.93 -1.37
C ILE A 237 5.75 13.17 -1.96
N TYR A 238 5.30 12.28 -2.84
CA TYR A 238 3.94 12.26 -3.34
C TYR A 238 3.19 11.04 -2.78
N SER A 239 2.01 11.28 -2.21
CA SER A 239 1.24 10.26 -1.48
C SER A 239 -0.24 10.39 -1.79
N SER A 240 -0.99 9.30 -1.79
CA SER A 240 -2.46 9.36 -1.74
C SER A 240 -2.97 9.27 -0.30
N GLY A 241 -4.09 9.92 -0.08
CA GLY A 241 -4.77 9.90 1.20
C GLY A 241 -5.99 10.79 1.20
N TRP A 242 -6.62 10.96 2.35
CA TRP A 242 -7.78 11.84 2.48
C TRP A 242 -7.68 12.70 3.74
N PRO A 243 -8.34 13.87 3.77
CA PRO A 243 -8.47 14.67 4.97
C PRO A 243 -9.11 13.80 6.05
N ALA A 244 -8.56 13.84 7.26
CA ALA A 244 -9.02 12.92 8.28
C ALA A 244 -10.49 13.16 8.63
N THR A 245 -11.25 12.07 8.63
CA THR A 245 -12.61 12.03 9.16
C THR A 245 -12.56 11.51 10.59
N THR A 246 -13.26 12.15 11.52
CA THR A 246 -13.39 11.59 12.87
C THR A 246 -14.36 10.42 12.83
N GLY A 247 -13.97 9.28 13.41
CA GLY A 247 -14.85 8.11 13.47
C GLY A 247 -14.14 6.79 13.23
N GLY A 248 -14.95 5.77 12.92
CA GLY A 248 -14.47 4.41 12.69
C GLY A 248 -13.68 4.29 11.39
N PHE A 249 -12.63 3.49 11.42
CA PHE A 249 -11.79 3.22 10.25
C PHE A 249 -12.56 2.43 9.18
N LEU A 250 -12.59 2.97 7.95
CA LEU A 250 -13.20 2.36 6.76
C LEU A 250 -14.66 1.88 6.90
N THR A 251 -15.44 2.44 7.83
CA THR A 251 -16.82 1.97 8.07
C THR A 251 -17.72 2.13 6.84
N SER A 252 -17.56 3.20 6.08
CA SER A 252 -18.33 3.48 4.85
C SER A 252 -17.93 2.61 3.66
N TRP A 253 -16.88 1.79 3.78
CA TRP A 253 -16.44 0.83 2.76
C TRP A 253 -17.04 -0.57 2.94
N SER A 254 -17.83 -0.77 4.00
CA SER A 254 -18.46 -2.04 4.34
C SER A 254 -19.89 -2.17 3.78
N GLY A 255 -20.49 -3.36 3.87
CA GLY A 255 -21.87 -3.62 3.43
C GLY A 255 -21.94 -4.26 2.04
N TYR A 256 -23.05 -4.03 1.33
CA TYR A 256 -23.25 -4.56 -0.03
C TYR A 256 -22.35 -3.83 -1.06
N ALA A 257 -22.16 -2.53 -0.88
CA ALA A 257 -21.28 -1.68 -1.66
C ALA A 257 -20.81 -0.48 -0.81
N PRO A 258 -19.66 0.14 -1.12
CA PRO A 258 -19.21 1.36 -0.44
C PRO A 258 -20.21 2.52 -0.61
N ASP A 259 -20.40 3.28 0.46
CA ASP A 259 -21.18 4.53 0.45
C ASP A 259 -20.26 5.70 0.10
N PHE A 260 -20.13 5.98 -1.21
CA PHE A 260 -19.24 7.03 -1.72
C PHE A 260 -19.66 8.45 -1.29
N ASP A 261 -20.92 8.67 -0.91
CA ASP A 261 -21.37 9.96 -0.37
C ASP A 261 -20.82 10.18 1.06
N ALA A 262 -20.53 9.10 1.78
CA ALA A 262 -19.94 9.11 3.12
C ALA A 262 -18.42 8.86 3.15
N ILE A 263 -17.77 8.73 1.98
CA ILE A 263 -16.33 8.52 1.84
C ILE A 263 -15.67 9.85 1.44
N ALA A 264 -14.63 10.27 2.17
CA ALA A 264 -13.85 11.43 1.80
C ALA A 264 -13.12 11.21 0.46
N PRO A 265 -13.04 12.21 -0.43
CA PRO A 265 -12.24 12.11 -1.64
C PRO A 265 -10.79 11.78 -1.32
N THR A 266 -10.23 10.81 -2.02
CA THR A 266 -8.79 10.52 -1.93
C THR A 266 -8.05 11.47 -2.87
N HIS A 267 -7.16 12.29 -2.31
CA HIS A 267 -6.35 13.25 -3.04
C HIS A 267 -4.91 12.76 -3.18
N LEU A 268 -4.21 13.30 -4.17
CA LEU A 268 -2.75 13.25 -4.21
C LEU A 268 -2.20 14.42 -3.38
N TYR A 269 -1.39 14.11 -2.38
CA TYR A 269 -0.69 15.06 -1.53
C TYR A 269 0.77 15.21 -1.98
N GLN A 270 1.25 16.45 -1.90
CA GLN A 270 2.65 16.82 -2.01
C GLN A 270 3.17 17.16 -0.62
N THR A 271 4.15 16.38 -0.13
CA THR A 271 4.85 16.64 1.14
C THR A 271 6.30 16.98 0.86
N GLN A 272 6.76 18.11 1.38
CA GLN A 272 8.17 18.50 1.34
C GLN A 272 8.70 18.58 2.76
N VAL A 273 9.74 17.81 3.06
CA VAL A 273 10.45 17.86 4.34
C VAL A 273 11.78 18.59 4.14
N TYR A 274 12.10 19.47 5.08
CA TYR A 274 13.35 20.23 5.10
C TYR A 274 14.14 19.82 6.35
N PRO A 275 15.04 18.81 6.24
CA PRO A 275 15.71 18.24 7.41
C PRO A 275 16.54 19.25 8.20
N ALA A 276 17.23 20.17 7.53
CA ALA A 276 18.09 21.18 8.16
C ALA A 276 17.31 22.15 9.06
N SER A 277 16.11 22.57 8.64
CA SER A 277 15.25 23.46 9.42
C SER A 277 14.23 22.70 10.29
N GLN A 278 14.14 21.38 10.15
CA GLN A 278 13.13 20.52 10.81
C GLN A 278 11.69 21.02 10.56
N THR A 279 11.41 21.39 9.32
CA THR A 279 10.08 21.87 8.90
C THR A 279 9.50 20.97 7.82
N VAL A 280 8.17 20.92 7.74
CA VAL A 280 7.45 20.17 6.72
C VAL A 280 6.34 21.04 6.13
N THR A 281 6.15 20.97 4.81
CA THR A 281 4.94 21.46 4.15
C THR A 281 4.17 20.27 3.61
N HIS A 282 2.86 20.25 3.82
CA HIS A 282 1.98 19.18 3.39
C HIS A 282 0.71 19.80 2.80
N ARG A 283 0.38 19.48 1.56
CA ARG A 283 -0.79 20.03 0.85
C ARG A 283 -1.27 19.07 -0.22
N ILE A 284 -2.51 19.22 -0.66
CA ILE A 284 -2.96 18.60 -1.92
C ILE A 284 -2.06 19.12 -3.05
N ALA A 285 -1.65 18.22 -3.95
CA ALA A 285 -0.80 18.57 -5.08
C ALA A 285 -1.50 19.65 -5.93
N PRO A 286 -0.78 20.72 -6.32
CA PRO A 286 -1.38 21.83 -7.05
C PRO A 286 -2.12 21.35 -8.29
N THR A 287 -3.29 21.94 -8.54
CA THR A 287 -4.25 21.64 -9.64
C THR A 287 -5.09 20.37 -9.46
N LEU A 288 -4.88 19.61 -8.38
CA LEU A 288 -5.62 18.37 -8.08
C LEU A 288 -6.61 18.51 -6.91
N GLU A 289 -6.87 19.72 -6.42
CA GLU A 289 -7.75 19.99 -5.27
C GLU A 289 -9.18 19.47 -5.48
N ASN A 290 -9.64 19.44 -6.74
CA ASN A 290 -10.95 18.94 -7.12
C ASN A 290 -10.91 17.53 -7.75
N CYS A 291 -9.79 16.82 -7.65
CA CYS A 291 -9.64 15.47 -8.17
C CYS A 291 -9.76 14.44 -7.04
N CYS A 292 -10.47 13.35 -7.31
CA CYS A 292 -10.43 12.14 -6.50
C CYS A 292 -9.69 11.05 -7.31
N ILE A 293 -8.71 10.41 -6.69
CA ILE A 293 -7.78 9.47 -7.33
C ILE A 293 -7.62 8.21 -6.49
N ALA A 294 -7.08 7.15 -7.09
CA ALA A 294 -6.64 5.97 -6.36
C ALA A 294 -5.40 5.37 -7.02
N HIS A 295 -4.62 4.61 -6.24
CA HIS A 295 -3.45 3.86 -6.71
C HIS A 295 -2.46 4.73 -7.54
N PRO A 296 -1.84 5.77 -6.94
CA PRO A 296 -0.85 6.56 -7.67
C PRO A 296 0.44 5.77 -7.84
N HIS A 297 0.95 5.74 -9.07
CA HIS A 297 2.20 5.07 -9.45
C HIS A 297 3.09 5.98 -10.29
N THR A 298 4.36 5.61 -10.35
CA THR A 298 5.37 6.20 -11.24
C THR A 298 5.99 5.14 -12.13
N SER A 299 6.94 5.55 -12.98
CA SER A 299 7.84 4.60 -13.61
C SER A 299 8.69 3.91 -12.55
N THR A 300 8.74 2.58 -12.56
CA THR A 300 9.64 1.81 -11.67
C THR A 300 11.12 2.13 -11.90
N GLN A 301 11.46 2.79 -13.01
CA GLN A 301 12.83 3.26 -13.28
C GLN A 301 13.20 4.52 -12.50
N THR A 302 12.21 5.26 -11.99
CA THR A 302 12.41 6.51 -11.23
C THR A 302 12.18 6.34 -9.74
N GLU A 303 11.92 5.12 -9.25
CA GLU A 303 11.84 4.87 -7.81
C GLU A 303 13.14 5.38 -7.14
N THR A 304 13.01 6.11 -6.02
CA THR A 304 14.09 6.84 -5.33
C THR A 304 14.75 8.01 -6.06
N GLN A 305 14.31 8.33 -7.28
CA GLN A 305 14.85 9.39 -8.14
C GLN A 305 13.77 10.45 -8.39
N PRO A 306 14.12 11.67 -8.85
CA PRO A 306 13.14 12.65 -9.27
C PRO A 306 12.19 12.08 -10.33
N SER A 307 10.89 12.05 -10.04
CA SER A 307 9.86 11.61 -10.97
C SER A 307 9.03 12.80 -11.45
N ARG A 308 8.93 12.93 -12.78
CA ARG A 308 8.12 13.96 -13.44
C ARG A 308 6.68 13.51 -13.65
N TYR A 309 6.43 12.22 -13.84
CA TYR A 309 5.13 11.72 -14.28
C TYR A 309 4.54 10.70 -13.32
N LEU A 310 3.39 11.06 -12.74
CA LEU A 310 2.58 10.19 -11.92
C LEU A 310 1.35 9.74 -12.70
N TYR A 311 0.92 8.49 -12.53
CA TYR A 311 -0.26 7.89 -13.13
C TYR A 311 -1.17 7.34 -12.04
N MET A 312 -2.48 7.55 -12.15
CA MET A 312 -3.43 7.12 -11.13
C MET A 312 -4.78 6.79 -11.74
N ALA A 313 -5.54 5.91 -11.09
CA ALA A 313 -6.96 5.75 -11.38
C ALA A 313 -7.69 7.05 -10.97
N TYR A 314 -8.67 7.46 -11.77
CA TYR A 314 -9.38 8.73 -11.61
C TYR A 314 -10.88 8.53 -11.43
N CYS A 315 -11.43 9.22 -10.44
CA CYS A 315 -12.83 9.26 -10.11
C CYS A 315 -13.45 10.51 -10.75
N ASN A 316 -14.46 10.34 -11.60
CA ASN A 316 -14.94 11.38 -12.51
C ASN A 316 -15.80 12.46 -11.84
N ASN A 317 -16.25 12.26 -10.60
CA ASN A 317 -17.01 13.27 -9.86
C ASN A 317 -16.07 14.34 -9.29
N ILE A 318 -16.23 15.58 -9.72
CA ILE A 318 -15.39 16.71 -9.33
C ILE A 318 -15.54 16.97 -7.82
N GLY A 319 -14.42 16.94 -7.10
CA GLY A 319 -14.35 17.23 -5.66
C GLY A 319 -15.07 16.22 -4.76
N GLN A 320 -15.49 15.08 -5.31
CA GLN A 320 -16.28 14.07 -4.60
C GLN A 320 -15.65 12.68 -4.75
N SER A 321 -15.88 11.83 -3.76
CA SER A 321 -15.54 10.41 -3.88
C SER A 321 -16.50 9.73 -4.85
N SER A 322 -15.97 8.82 -5.65
CA SER A 322 -16.75 7.95 -6.55
C SER A 322 -15.90 6.76 -6.96
N PRO A 323 -16.49 5.66 -7.47
CA PRO A 323 -15.72 4.61 -8.10
C PRO A 323 -14.82 5.18 -9.21
N PRO A 324 -13.56 4.74 -9.33
CA PRO A 324 -12.72 5.14 -10.44
C PRO A 324 -13.33 4.70 -11.78
N THR A 325 -13.36 5.57 -12.78
CA THR A 325 -13.90 5.30 -14.13
C THR A 325 -12.94 5.72 -15.25
N GLY A 326 -11.75 6.18 -14.88
CA GLY A 326 -10.76 6.71 -15.79
C GLY A 326 -9.35 6.68 -15.21
N TYR A 327 -8.45 7.38 -15.89
CA TYR A 327 -7.04 7.50 -15.53
C TYR A 327 -6.58 8.95 -15.65
N LEU A 328 -5.66 9.36 -14.77
CA LEU A 328 -5.05 10.68 -14.74
C LEU A 328 -3.52 10.53 -14.80
N LYS A 329 -2.87 11.34 -15.66
CA LYS A 329 -1.43 11.57 -15.68
C LYS A 329 -1.16 12.97 -15.14
N TYR A 330 -0.25 13.09 -14.18
CA TYR A 330 0.16 14.36 -13.57
C TYR A 330 1.63 14.64 -13.85
N ASN A 331 1.95 15.87 -14.24
CA ASN A 331 3.32 16.36 -14.41
C ASN A 331 3.75 17.15 -13.18
N THR A 332 4.66 16.62 -12.35
CA THR A 332 5.07 17.25 -11.09
C THR A 332 5.78 18.59 -11.28
N GLN A 333 6.41 18.82 -12.44
CA GLN A 333 7.13 20.06 -12.76
C GLN A 333 6.21 21.15 -13.30
N THR A 334 5.31 20.81 -14.23
CA THR A 334 4.43 21.79 -14.89
C THR A 334 3.05 21.88 -14.27
N GLN A 335 2.71 20.96 -13.36
CA GLN A 335 1.40 20.80 -12.72
C GLN A 335 0.26 20.56 -13.70
N GLN A 336 0.58 20.16 -14.93
CA GLN A 336 -0.40 19.84 -15.97
C GLN A 336 -0.93 18.42 -15.77
N THR A 337 -2.21 18.24 -16.11
CA THR A 337 -2.90 16.96 -16.08
C THR A 337 -3.35 16.54 -17.48
N GLU A 338 -3.29 15.24 -17.74
CA GLU A 338 -4.04 14.61 -18.82
C GLU A 338 -5.01 13.62 -18.19
N ILE A 339 -6.29 13.71 -18.55
CA ILE A 339 -7.34 12.86 -17.99
C ILE A 339 -8.03 12.12 -19.14
N TRP A 340 -8.23 10.82 -18.93
CA TRP A 340 -9.13 10.02 -19.76
C TRP A 340 -10.22 9.42 -18.88
N ASN A 341 -11.48 9.56 -19.30
CA ASN A 341 -12.63 8.95 -18.65
C ASN A 341 -13.31 7.97 -19.60
N SER A 342 -13.72 6.83 -19.07
CA SER A 342 -14.61 5.91 -19.76
C SER A 342 -16.08 6.35 -19.59
N HIS A 343 -17.02 5.54 -20.10
CA HIS A 343 -18.42 5.72 -19.75
C HIS A 343 -18.65 5.43 -18.25
N PRO A 344 -19.68 6.02 -17.60
CA PRO A 344 -19.87 5.92 -16.15
C PRO A 344 -20.16 4.53 -15.57
N LEU A 345 -20.27 3.51 -16.42
CA LEU A 345 -20.55 2.12 -16.05
C LEU A 345 -19.36 1.21 -16.40
N ASN A 346 -18.16 1.79 -16.41
CA ASN A 346 -16.90 1.11 -16.66
C ASN A 346 -15.92 1.53 -15.57
N PHE A 347 -15.49 0.57 -14.78
CA PHE A 347 -14.81 0.81 -13.52
C PHE A 347 -13.33 0.49 -13.65
N ALA A 348 -12.48 1.45 -13.31
CA ALA A 348 -11.03 1.39 -13.44
C ALA A 348 -10.39 0.77 -12.20
N GLU A 349 -9.35 -0.04 -12.41
CA GLU A 349 -8.45 -0.53 -11.36
C GLU A 349 -7.08 0.17 -11.45
N GLU A 350 -6.12 -0.27 -10.62
CA GLU A 350 -4.75 0.24 -10.60
C GLU A 350 -4.10 0.28 -12.00
N PRO A 351 -3.49 1.41 -12.39
CA PRO A 351 -2.66 1.48 -13.58
C PRO A 351 -1.24 0.96 -13.32
N VAL A 352 -0.76 0.02 -14.15
CA VAL A 352 0.63 -0.47 -14.09
C VAL A 352 1.44 0.10 -15.25
N PHE A 353 2.49 0.86 -14.95
CA PHE A 353 3.39 1.43 -15.97
C PHE A 353 4.40 0.41 -16.49
N VAL A 354 4.55 0.36 -17.81
CA VAL A 354 5.53 -0.47 -18.52
C VAL A 354 6.44 0.42 -19.36
N PRO A 355 7.74 0.54 -19.04
CA PRO A 355 8.66 1.38 -19.80
C PRO A 355 8.90 0.84 -21.21
N ASN A 356 9.00 1.75 -22.17
CA ASN A 356 9.44 1.43 -23.52
C ASN A 356 10.96 1.14 -23.52
N PRO A 357 11.42 -0.09 -23.83
CA PRO A 357 12.84 -0.43 -23.77
C PRO A 357 13.69 0.26 -24.85
N ARG A 358 13.06 1.01 -25.77
CA ARG A 358 13.73 1.72 -26.89
C ARG A 358 13.77 3.23 -26.69
N SER A 359 13.38 3.74 -25.52
CA SER A 359 13.35 5.15 -25.19
C SER A 359 13.94 5.41 -23.82
N ASP A 360 14.59 6.56 -23.67
CA ASP A 360 15.14 7.10 -22.42
C ASP A 360 14.18 8.09 -21.74
N ARG A 361 13.17 8.59 -22.46
CA ARG A 361 12.11 9.42 -21.88
C ARG A 361 11.32 8.69 -20.80
N GLU A 362 11.18 9.34 -19.64
CA GLU A 362 10.42 8.84 -18.48
C GLU A 362 8.97 8.45 -18.81
N ASP A 363 8.27 9.26 -19.63
CA ASP A 363 6.89 9.00 -20.03
C ASP A 363 6.74 8.20 -21.31
N SER A 364 7.81 7.57 -21.82
CA SER A 364 7.69 6.66 -22.96
C SER A 364 7.44 5.25 -22.48
N GLY A 365 6.20 4.79 -22.65
CA GLY A 365 5.80 3.47 -22.21
C GLY A 365 4.32 3.22 -22.48
N TRP A 366 3.79 2.29 -21.72
CA TRP A 366 2.38 1.93 -21.75
C TRP A 366 1.82 1.88 -20.33
N LEU A 367 0.55 2.22 -20.16
CA LEU A 367 -0.19 1.83 -18.97
C LEU A 367 -1.03 0.60 -19.28
N LEU A 368 -0.91 -0.40 -18.42
CA LEU A 368 -1.78 -1.57 -18.39
C LEU A 368 -2.85 -1.32 -17.34
N CYS A 369 -4.10 -1.32 -17.79
CA CYS A 369 -5.24 -0.81 -17.04
C CYS A 369 -6.40 -1.81 -17.10
N LEU A 370 -6.57 -2.61 -16.06
CA LEU A 370 -7.73 -3.50 -15.98
C LEU A 370 -8.99 -2.66 -15.71
N MET A 371 -10.04 -2.90 -16.49
CA MET A 371 -11.33 -2.25 -16.27
C MET A 371 -12.47 -3.26 -16.38
N TYR A 372 -13.49 -3.11 -15.54
CA TYR A 372 -14.73 -3.87 -15.60
C TYR A 372 -15.84 -3.07 -16.30
N ASP A 373 -16.36 -3.60 -17.41
CA ASP A 373 -17.46 -2.99 -18.16
C ASP A 373 -18.79 -3.64 -17.77
N HIS A 374 -19.60 -2.92 -16.99
CA HIS A 374 -20.89 -3.41 -16.52
C HIS A 374 -21.90 -3.64 -17.64
N LEU A 375 -21.84 -2.88 -18.74
CA LEU A 375 -22.77 -3.05 -19.86
C LEU A 375 -22.51 -4.35 -20.63
N ARG A 376 -21.27 -4.86 -20.58
CA ARG A 376 -20.87 -6.11 -21.23
C ARG A 376 -20.77 -7.29 -20.27
N ASP A 377 -20.75 -7.00 -18.97
CA ASP A 377 -20.49 -7.95 -17.87
C ASP A 377 -19.15 -8.69 -18.04
N ARG A 378 -18.09 -7.95 -18.41
CA ARG A 378 -16.74 -8.52 -18.63
C ARG A 378 -15.66 -7.49 -18.32
N SER A 379 -14.48 -7.97 -17.97
CA SER A 379 -13.31 -7.11 -17.81
C SER A 379 -12.43 -7.09 -19.07
N ALA A 380 -11.64 -6.04 -19.23
CA ALA A 380 -10.64 -5.93 -20.28
C ALA A 380 -9.35 -5.32 -19.77
N LEU A 381 -8.21 -5.83 -20.25
CA LEU A 381 -6.93 -5.15 -20.09
C LEU A 381 -6.82 -4.07 -21.17
N ASN A 382 -6.92 -2.81 -20.76
CA ASN A 382 -6.79 -1.65 -21.61
C ASN A 382 -5.31 -1.23 -21.63
N ILE A 383 -4.76 -1.01 -22.82
CA ILE A 383 -3.37 -0.57 -23.00
C ILE A 383 -3.40 0.86 -23.50
N PHE A 384 -2.80 1.78 -22.75
CA PHE A 384 -2.68 3.19 -23.10
C PHE A 384 -1.27 3.52 -23.55
N ASP A 385 -1.15 4.49 -24.46
CA ASP A 385 0.11 5.16 -24.77
C ASP A 385 0.27 6.34 -23.80
N THR A 386 1.29 6.28 -22.95
CA THR A 386 1.51 7.27 -21.87
C THR A 386 1.83 8.67 -22.39
N THR A 387 2.20 8.81 -23.67
CA THR A 387 2.48 10.12 -24.29
C THR A 387 1.22 10.87 -24.73
N ARG A 388 0.05 10.21 -24.68
CA ARG A 388 -1.24 10.75 -25.13
C ARG A 388 -2.40 10.09 -24.39
N LEU A 389 -2.35 10.09 -23.06
CA LEU A 389 -3.29 9.37 -22.20
C LEU A 389 -4.75 9.73 -22.51
N ALA A 390 -5.02 11.02 -22.73
CA ALA A 390 -6.35 11.56 -22.99
C ALA A 390 -7.01 11.01 -24.27
N THR A 391 -6.23 10.45 -25.20
CA THR A 391 -6.77 9.85 -26.44
C THR A 391 -7.44 8.49 -26.22
N GLY A 392 -7.24 7.88 -25.05
CA GLY A 392 -7.80 6.59 -24.69
C GLY A 392 -6.89 5.41 -25.03
N PRO A 393 -7.38 4.18 -24.82
CA PRO A 393 -6.58 2.98 -25.01
C PRO A 393 -6.30 2.73 -26.49
N ILE A 394 -5.04 2.42 -26.80
CA ILE A 394 -4.59 1.99 -28.13
C ILE A 394 -4.92 0.52 -28.42
N CYS A 395 -5.19 -0.26 -27.37
CA CYS A 395 -5.62 -1.65 -27.46
C CYS A 395 -6.51 -2.02 -26.26
N ARG A 396 -7.47 -2.92 -26.49
CA ARG A 396 -8.29 -3.53 -25.44
C ARG A 396 -8.28 -5.04 -25.62
N LEU A 397 -7.79 -5.76 -24.61
CA LEU A 397 -7.81 -7.22 -24.56
C LEU A 397 -8.99 -7.66 -23.71
N TRP A 398 -10.10 -8.00 -24.37
CA TRP A 398 -11.32 -8.44 -23.69
C TRP A 398 -11.16 -9.82 -23.08
N LEU A 399 -11.51 -9.95 -21.80
CA LEU A 399 -11.69 -11.24 -21.15
C LEU A 399 -13.09 -11.79 -21.48
N THR A 400 -13.25 -13.09 -21.29
CA THR A 400 -14.53 -13.79 -21.51
C THR A 400 -15.48 -13.71 -20.32
N HIS A 401 -15.05 -13.10 -19.21
CA HIS A 401 -15.74 -13.05 -17.92
C HIS A 401 -15.39 -11.75 -17.17
N PRO A 402 -16.18 -11.38 -16.15
CA PRO A 402 -15.80 -10.30 -15.24
C PRO A 402 -14.73 -10.77 -14.26
N LEU A 403 -13.83 -9.87 -13.90
CA LEU A 403 -12.95 -10.02 -12.74
C LEU A 403 -13.50 -9.19 -11.60
N ALA A 404 -13.46 -9.75 -10.38
CA ALA A 404 -13.71 -8.97 -9.19
C ALA A 404 -12.60 -7.91 -9.04
N HIS A 405 -12.96 -6.74 -8.53
CA HIS A 405 -12.00 -5.66 -8.34
C HIS A 405 -10.81 -6.10 -7.48
N GLY A 406 -9.62 -5.97 -8.06
CA GLY A 406 -8.36 -6.30 -7.42
C GLY A 406 -7.84 -5.17 -6.53
N LEU A 407 -6.57 -5.33 -6.15
CA LEU A 407 -5.79 -4.33 -5.42
C LEU A 407 -4.54 -4.02 -6.25
N HIS A 408 -3.39 -4.60 -5.91
CA HIS A 408 -2.11 -4.28 -6.55
C HIS A 408 -1.59 -5.37 -7.48
N GLY A 409 -0.88 -4.96 -8.53
CA GLY A 409 -0.21 -5.83 -9.49
C GLY A 409 1.18 -5.32 -9.88
N SER A 410 1.99 -6.23 -10.44
CA SER A 410 3.36 -5.94 -10.87
C SER A 410 3.58 -6.36 -12.31
N TRP A 411 4.43 -5.61 -13.03
CA TRP A 411 4.90 -5.97 -14.37
C TRP A 411 6.25 -6.69 -14.33
N VAL A 412 6.40 -7.73 -15.17
CA VAL A 412 7.66 -8.43 -15.40
C VAL A 412 7.98 -8.48 -16.89
N LYS A 413 9.26 -8.32 -17.23
CA LYS A 413 9.72 -8.44 -18.63
C LYS A 413 9.63 -9.87 -19.16
N LYS A 414 9.68 -10.86 -18.27
CA LYS A 414 9.60 -12.28 -18.63
C LYS A 414 8.13 -12.66 -18.82
N CYS A 415 7.81 -13.22 -19.99
CA CYS A 415 6.53 -13.86 -20.22
C CYS A 415 6.52 -15.23 -19.53
N TYR A 416 5.49 -15.48 -18.72
CA TYR A 416 5.15 -16.78 -18.20
C TYR A 416 3.86 -17.22 -18.89
N SER A 417 3.90 -18.29 -19.66
CA SER A 417 2.75 -18.90 -20.31
C SER A 417 2.80 -20.40 -20.06
N PRO A 418 1.67 -21.07 -19.77
CA PRO A 418 1.60 -22.50 -19.99
C PRO A 418 1.94 -22.77 -21.48
N ASP A 419 2.77 -23.78 -21.72
CA ASP A 419 3.18 -24.21 -23.07
C ASP A 419 1.99 -24.64 -23.94
#